data_AF-A0A916VQG4-F1
#
_entry.id   AF-A0A916VQG4-F1
#
_cell.length_a   1.000
_cell.length_b   1.000
_cell.length_c   1.000
_cell.angle_alpha   90.00
_cell.angle_beta   90.00
_cell.angle_gamma   90.00
#
_symmetry.space_group_name_H-M   'P 1'
#
loop_
_entity.id
_entity.type
_entity.pdbx_description
1 polymer ?
#
loop_
_entity_poly.entity_id
_entity_poly.type
_entity_poly.pdbx_seq_one_letter_code
_entity_poly.pdbx_strand_id
1 'polypeptide(L)'
;MSLPLEESIVLISSKLEKKANVIGTGFAFYRADNYTYLLTCAHVIEDVGSEENVLVNNIPAEVVATGDIKGFDLAVLGVEKLNVPLFQLISLSEAENQKFRIAGHYLYGENKNVMLETVDGTLGKKRFARQNNETVIAWNLLINEGDVATARLRQRLRQGYSGAPVVDLSDRVLGIATNMEKDGAEGLAISVEALNKIWPQMPVAISQQLKLKPESLPEVELKSDVGCDYTKLKRLLSEGKWKEADEETARCMLQVAGREEALYEEDIENFPCTDLRTIDQLWVKYSNGKFGFSVQKKIYQSLGGTRKYDKKVFEAFGNKVGWCQGGEWLYGDYLPNLDTHYMGYFPGREVVGGPMGERTAGRFIVWGSGLGGRRWGALLSHKDL
;
A
#
# COMPACT_ATOMS: atom_id res chain seq x y z
N MET A 1 5.33 -8.48 5.04
CA MET A 1 3.88 -8.23 4.89
C MET A 1 3.75 -6.72 5.03
N SER A 2 3.39 -6.01 3.96
CA SER A 2 2.64 -4.77 4.17
C SER A 2 1.31 -5.20 4.76
N LEU A 3 0.93 -4.59 5.87
CA LEU A 3 -0.33 -4.90 6.53
C LEU A 3 -1.43 -4.23 5.70
N PRO A 4 -2.60 -4.87 5.49
CA PRO A 4 -3.75 -4.21 4.89
C PRO A 4 -3.95 -2.82 5.49
N LEU A 5 -4.27 -1.84 4.64
CA LEU A 5 -4.46 -0.44 5.04
C LEU A 5 -5.39 -0.35 6.26
N GLU A 6 -6.44 -1.16 6.22
CA GLU A 6 -7.50 -1.32 7.20
C GLU A 6 -7.01 -1.75 8.59
N GLU A 7 -5.93 -2.54 8.68
CA GLU A 7 -5.38 -2.99 9.98
C GLU A 7 -4.76 -1.84 10.78
N SER A 8 -4.44 -0.73 10.11
CA SER A 8 -3.85 0.47 10.71
C SER A 8 -4.88 1.53 11.06
N ILE A 9 -6.16 1.29 10.74
CA ILE A 9 -7.27 2.20 10.97
C ILE A 9 -7.93 1.87 12.31
N VAL A 10 -8.29 2.92 13.05
CA VAL A 10 -8.98 2.80 14.33
C VAL A 10 -10.33 3.50 14.29
N LEU A 11 -11.26 2.98 15.07
CA LEU A 11 -12.56 3.58 15.30
C LEU A 11 -12.45 4.59 16.44
N ILE A 12 -12.89 5.82 16.17
CA ILE A 12 -13.11 6.83 17.21
C ILE A 12 -14.60 6.80 17.58
N SER A 13 -14.90 6.69 18.88
CA SER A 13 -16.28 6.63 19.38
C SER A 13 -16.42 7.34 20.73
N SER A 14 -17.65 7.43 21.23
CA SER A 14 -17.98 8.08 22.50
C SER A 14 -18.22 7.07 23.62
N LYS A 15 -17.77 7.41 24.85
CA LYS A 15 -18.22 6.75 26.09
C LYS A 15 -19.70 6.98 26.41
N LEU A 16 -20.29 8.06 25.86
CA LEU A 16 -21.66 8.46 26.18
C LEU A 16 -22.66 7.67 25.34
N GLU A 17 -23.55 6.92 25.97
CA GLU A 17 -24.60 6.15 25.28
C GLU A 17 -25.47 7.01 24.34
N LYS A 18 -25.80 8.24 24.77
CA LYS A 18 -26.55 9.20 23.94
C LYS A 18 -25.83 9.60 22.63
N LYS A 19 -24.52 9.34 22.54
CA LYS A 19 -23.66 9.57 21.37
C LYS A 19 -23.12 8.25 20.78
N ALA A 20 -23.76 7.11 21.04
CA ALA A 20 -23.33 5.80 20.54
C ALA A 20 -23.23 5.69 19.00
N ASN A 21 -23.93 6.57 18.27
CA ASN A 21 -23.92 6.61 16.81
C ASN A 21 -22.99 7.70 16.24
N VAL A 22 -22.23 8.36 17.10
CA VAL A 22 -21.19 9.28 16.66
C VAL A 22 -19.90 8.49 16.54
N ILE A 23 -19.38 8.43 15.34
CA ILE A 23 -18.11 7.77 15.04
C ILE A 23 -17.22 8.67 14.19
N GLY A 24 -15.92 8.45 14.32
CA GLY A 24 -14.91 8.98 13.43
C GLY A 24 -13.86 7.93 13.13
N THR A 25 -12.89 8.32 12.32
CA THR A 25 -11.77 7.48 11.97
C THR A 25 -10.48 8.11 12.49
N GLY A 26 -9.55 7.28 12.93
CA GLY A 26 -8.19 7.70 13.19
C GLY A 26 -7.19 6.67 12.71
N PHE A 27 -5.91 7.00 12.82
CA PHE A 27 -4.83 6.10 12.46
C PHE A 27 -3.59 6.38 13.29
N ALA A 28 -2.81 5.35 13.58
CA ALA A 28 -1.58 5.50 14.36
C ALA A 28 -0.41 5.89 13.46
N PHE A 29 0.47 6.77 13.94
CA PHE A 29 1.62 7.25 13.17
C PHE A 29 2.92 7.31 13.97
N TYR A 30 2.84 7.18 15.30
CA TYR A 30 4.01 7.21 16.16
C TYR A 30 3.78 6.38 17.42
N ARG A 31 4.85 5.82 17.98
CA ARG A 31 4.84 5.07 19.23
C ARG A 31 6.08 5.42 20.04
N ALA A 32 5.88 5.75 21.30
CA ALA A 32 6.94 5.96 22.28
C ALA A 32 6.46 5.47 23.64
N ASP A 33 7.38 4.91 24.42
CA ASP A 33 7.11 4.30 25.71
C ASP A 33 5.97 3.28 25.63
N ASN A 34 4.85 3.53 26.33
CA ASN A 34 3.64 2.71 26.31
C ASN A 34 2.47 3.35 25.55
N TYR A 35 2.70 4.46 24.85
CA TYR A 35 1.66 5.19 24.14
C TYR A 35 1.81 5.03 22.62
N THR A 36 0.67 4.78 21.98
CA THR A 36 0.51 4.91 20.53
C THR A 36 -0.19 6.23 20.26
N TYR A 37 0.40 7.04 19.40
CA TYR A 37 -0.12 8.34 19.00
C TYR A 37 -0.85 8.24 17.68
N LEU A 38 -2.02 8.88 17.62
CA LEU A 38 -2.95 8.80 16.50
C LEU A 38 -3.36 10.19 16.02
N LEU A 39 -3.70 10.27 14.73
CA LEU A 39 -4.32 11.45 14.14
C LEU A 39 -5.80 11.17 13.87
N THR A 40 -6.62 12.21 14.06
CA THR A 40 -8.02 12.28 13.65
C THR A 40 -8.42 13.75 13.45
N CYS A 41 -9.69 14.05 13.23
CA CYS A 41 -10.21 15.42 13.17
C CYS A 41 -10.53 16.00 14.55
N ALA A 42 -10.41 17.31 14.70
CA ALA A 42 -10.77 17.99 15.95
C ALA A 42 -12.29 17.96 16.19
N HIS A 43 -13.10 18.14 15.13
CA HIS A 43 -14.55 18.09 15.27
C HIS A 43 -15.07 16.73 15.72
N VAL A 44 -14.36 15.64 15.41
CA VAL A 44 -14.71 14.30 15.88
C VAL A 44 -14.66 14.24 17.41
N ILE A 45 -13.72 14.95 18.05
CA ILE A 45 -13.59 15.04 19.51
C ILE A 45 -14.80 15.77 20.14
N GLU A 46 -15.24 16.87 19.54
CA GLU A 46 -16.46 17.58 19.97
C GLU A 46 -17.72 16.73 19.75
N ASP A 47 -17.80 16.08 18.58
CA ASP A 47 -18.92 15.24 18.19
C ASP A 47 -19.08 14.07 19.15
N VAL A 48 -18.01 13.47 19.68
CA VAL A 48 -18.10 12.41 20.70
C VAL A 48 -18.45 12.93 22.10
N GLY A 49 -18.44 14.25 22.34
CA GLY A 49 -18.99 14.88 23.54
C GLY A 49 -18.02 15.80 24.29
N SER A 50 -16.76 15.39 24.38
CA SER A 50 -15.65 16.13 24.97
C SER A 50 -14.41 15.21 24.97
N GLU A 51 -13.25 15.76 25.29
CA GLU A 51 -11.97 15.04 25.36
C GLU A 51 -12.02 13.81 26.29
N GLU A 52 -12.71 13.91 27.43
CA GLU A 52 -12.81 12.82 28.42
C GLU A 52 -13.63 11.61 27.91
N ASN A 53 -14.43 11.80 26.86
CA ASN A 53 -15.36 10.82 26.32
C ASN A 53 -14.81 10.07 25.11
N VAL A 54 -13.60 10.39 24.65
CA VAL A 54 -13.01 9.78 23.46
C VAL A 54 -12.60 8.33 23.76
N LEU A 55 -13.05 7.43 22.88
CA LEU A 55 -12.60 6.05 22.80
C LEU A 55 -11.94 5.80 21.45
N VAL A 56 -10.83 5.06 21.47
CA VAL A 56 -10.14 4.52 20.30
C VAL A 56 -10.23 3.01 20.38
N ASN A 57 -10.95 2.36 19.47
CA ASN A 57 -11.23 0.91 19.52
C ASN A 57 -11.72 0.45 20.92
N ASN A 58 -12.63 1.24 21.53
CA ASN A 58 -13.17 1.05 22.89
C ASN A 58 -12.17 1.23 24.04
N ILE A 59 -10.97 1.77 23.77
CA ILE A 59 -9.96 2.11 24.78
C ILE A 59 -10.00 3.62 25.01
N PRO A 60 -10.03 4.12 26.27
CA PRO A 60 -9.92 5.55 26.55
C PRO A 60 -8.67 6.16 25.90
N ALA A 61 -8.85 7.32 25.25
CA ALA A 61 -7.78 8.08 24.65
C ALA A 61 -7.59 9.42 25.36
N GLU A 62 -6.36 9.90 25.40
CA GLU A 62 -5.99 11.25 25.84
C GLU A 62 -5.88 12.17 24.63
N VAL A 63 -6.45 13.37 24.70
CA VAL A 63 -6.26 14.40 23.68
C VAL A 63 -4.95 15.14 23.97
N VAL A 64 -3.94 14.90 23.14
CA VAL A 64 -2.58 15.44 23.31
C VAL A 64 -2.46 16.83 22.70
N ALA A 65 -3.13 17.05 21.56
CA ALA A 65 -3.15 18.31 20.86
C ALA A 65 -4.41 18.41 20.00
N THR A 66 -4.89 19.63 19.77
CA THR A 66 -6.10 19.91 18.99
C THR A 66 -5.94 21.25 18.28
N GLY A 67 -6.35 21.30 17.01
CA GLY A 67 -6.44 22.53 16.24
C GLY A 67 -7.86 23.10 16.21
N ASP A 68 -8.02 24.28 15.60
CA ASP A 68 -9.34 24.89 15.41
C ASP A 68 -10.10 24.17 14.30
N ILE A 69 -11.33 23.74 14.59
CA ILE A 69 -12.24 23.09 13.63
C ILE A 69 -12.47 23.94 12.37
N LYS A 70 -12.42 25.27 12.49
CA LYS A 70 -12.56 26.19 11.34
C LYS A 70 -11.24 26.43 10.60
N GLY A 71 -10.13 26.06 11.21
CA GLY A 71 -8.77 26.24 10.70
C GLY A 71 -8.13 24.90 10.41
N PHE A 72 -7.31 24.42 11.35
CA PHE A 72 -6.64 23.13 11.26
C PHE A 72 -7.44 22.06 12.02
N ASP A 73 -8.48 21.53 11.38
CA ASP A 73 -9.37 20.51 11.93
C ASP A 73 -8.70 19.14 12.10
N LEU A 74 -7.74 19.09 13.03
CA LEU A 74 -6.92 17.93 13.36
C LEU A 74 -6.75 17.82 14.87
N ALA A 75 -6.70 16.60 15.37
CA ALA A 75 -6.36 16.28 16.75
C ALA A 75 -5.34 15.14 16.81
N VAL A 76 -4.50 15.20 17.83
CA VAL A 76 -3.56 14.14 18.20
C VAL A 76 -4.09 13.44 19.44
N LEU A 77 -4.26 12.13 19.36
CA LEU A 77 -4.66 11.29 20.48
C LEU A 77 -3.48 10.44 20.96
N GLY A 78 -3.40 10.20 22.26
CA GLY A 78 -2.51 9.23 22.89
C GLY A 78 -3.32 8.09 23.50
N VAL A 79 -2.95 6.84 23.18
CA VAL A 79 -3.62 5.64 23.72
C VAL A 79 -2.61 4.69 24.31
N GLU A 80 -2.79 4.34 25.58
CA GLU A 80 -1.91 3.40 26.27
C GLU A 80 -2.08 1.97 25.72
N LYS A 81 -0.98 1.27 25.46
CA LYS A 81 -0.92 -0.15 25.06
C LYS A 81 -1.74 -0.53 23.81
N LEU A 82 -2.12 0.42 22.98
CA LEU A 82 -2.75 0.14 21.69
C LEU A 82 -1.71 -0.40 20.70
N ASN A 83 -1.86 -1.64 20.24
CA ASN A 83 -0.98 -2.25 19.26
C ASN A 83 -1.63 -2.33 17.89
N VAL A 84 -1.44 -1.29 17.10
CA VAL A 84 -1.81 -1.22 15.68
C VAL A 84 -0.59 -0.82 14.85
N PRO A 85 -0.54 -1.15 13.55
CA PRO A 85 0.58 -0.74 12.69
C PRO A 85 0.63 0.78 12.55
N LEU A 86 1.83 1.31 12.29
CA LEU A 86 2.08 2.75 12.22
C LEU A 86 2.20 3.18 10.77
N PHE A 87 1.48 4.25 10.43
CA PHE A 87 1.63 4.93 9.16
C PHE A 87 2.88 5.80 9.13
N GLN A 88 3.46 5.90 7.93
CA GLN A 88 4.46 6.91 7.64
C GLN A 88 3.78 8.20 7.14
N LEU A 89 3.96 9.31 7.86
CA LEU A 89 3.62 10.65 7.39
C LEU A 89 4.62 11.13 6.32
N ILE A 90 4.12 11.81 5.30
CA ILE A 90 4.93 12.44 4.26
C ILE A 90 4.37 13.83 3.92
N SER A 91 5.22 14.86 3.92
CA SER A 91 4.80 16.16 3.38
C SER A 91 4.83 16.12 1.86
N LEU A 92 3.69 16.40 1.25
CA LEU A 92 3.59 16.62 -0.19
C LEU A 92 2.99 18.00 -0.45
N SER A 93 3.84 18.91 -0.94
CA SER A 93 3.42 20.25 -1.33
C SER A 93 2.90 20.33 -2.77
N GLU A 94 3.13 19.34 -3.63
CA GLU A 94 2.88 19.44 -5.09
C GLU A 94 2.04 18.30 -5.70
N ALA A 95 1.37 17.50 -4.87
CA ALA A 95 0.70 16.25 -5.28
C ALA A 95 -0.65 16.41 -6.02
N GLU A 96 -0.77 17.30 -7.00
CA GLU A 96 -1.98 17.35 -7.85
C GLU A 96 -2.07 16.12 -8.76
N ASN A 97 -3.29 15.61 -8.98
CA ASN A 97 -3.60 14.45 -9.82
C ASN A 97 -2.97 13.12 -9.38
N GLN A 98 -2.49 13.03 -8.13
CA GLN A 98 -1.97 11.79 -7.58
C GLN A 98 -3.12 10.88 -7.12
N LYS A 99 -3.03 9.59 -7.45
CA LYS A 99 -3.95 8.57 -6.94
C LYS A 99 -3.75 8.37 -5.44
N PHE A 100 -4.84 8.20 -4.71
CA PHE A 100 -4.82 7.92 -3.29
C PHE A 100 -5.82 6.81 -2.93
N ARG A 101 -5.66 6.28 -1.72
CA ARG A 101 -6.64 5.44 -1.03
C ARG A 101 -7.00 6.06 0.31
N ILE A 102 -8.23 5.86 0.76
CA ILE A 102 -8.70 6.31 2.07
C ILE A 102 -9.55 5.21 2.70
N ALA A 103 -9.15 4.77 3.88
CA ALA A 103 -9.89 3.77 4.64
C ALA A 103 -10.57 4.43 5.83
N GLY A 104 -11.90 4.28 5.91
CA GLY A 104 -12.71 4.98 6.91
C GLY A 104 -13.86 4.16 7.47
N HIS A 105 -14.17 4.41 8.73
CA HIS A 105 -15.33 3.84 9.40
C HIS A 105 -16.61 4.54 8.96
N TYR A 106 -17.70 3.80 8.88
CA TYR A 106 -19.04 4.35 8.66
C TYR A 106 -20.12 3.46 9.28
N LEU A 107 -21.32 4.00 9.48
CA LEU A 107 -22.46 3.23 9.96
C LEU A 107 -23.30 2.71 8.79
N TYR A 108 -23.65 1.43 8.82
CA TYR A 108 -24.45 0.77 7.79
C TYR A 108 -25.74 0.17 8.33
N GLY A 109 -26.81 0.32 7.55
CA GLY A 109 -28.13 -0.24 7.82
C GLY A 109 -28.86 0.44 8.98
N GLU A 110 -30.10 0.00 9.22
CA GLU A 110 -30.95 0.53 10.30
C GLU A 110 -30.36 0.28 11.69
N ASN A 111 -29.65 -0.83 11.85
CA ASN A 111 -28.97 -1.22 13.08
C ASN A 111 -27.66 -0.45 13.32
N LYS A 112 -27.23 0.41 12.38
CA LYS A 112 -26.02 1.23 12.49
C LYS A 112 -24.78 0.41 12.81
N ASN A 113 -24.59 -0.69 12.08
CA ASN A 113 -23.39 -1.50 12.21
C ASN A 113 -22.17 -0.70 11.77
N VAL A 114 -21.11 -0.71 12.57
CA VAL A 114 -19.85 -0.08 12.18
C VAL A 114 -19.19 -0.94 11.11
N MET A 115 -18.91 -0.33 9.96
CA MET A 115 -18.20 -0.91 8.84
C MET A 115 -16.90 -0.15 8.61
N LEU A 116 -15.92 -0.81 8.00
CA LEU A 116 -14.67 -0.22 7.53
C LEU A 116 -14.54 -0.53 6.04
N GLU A 117 -14.29 0.49 5.23
CA GLU A 117 -14.16 0.34 3.79
C GLU A 117 -13.05 1.26 3.28
N THR A 118 -12.39 0.81 2.22
CA THR A 118 -11.38 1.59 1.50
C THR A 118 -11.97 2.11 0.20
N VAL A 119 -11.77 3.39 -0.02
CA VAL A 119 -12.19 4.12 -1.20
C VAL A 119 -10.95 4.62 -1.95
N ASP A 120 -11.02 4.56 -3.27
CA ASP A 120 -9.99 5.04 -4.19
C ASP A 120 -10.38 6.43 -4.73
N GLY A 121 -9.38 7.29 -4.92
CA GLY A 121 -9.61 8.61 -5.49
C GLY A 121 -8.36 9.22 -6.12
N THR A 122 -8.51 10.45 -6.58
CA THR A 122 -7.43 11.27 -7.14
C THR A 122 -7.41 12.63 -6.44
N LEU A 123 -6.23 13.09 -6.04
CA LEU A 123 -6.06 14.42 -5.48
C LEU A 123 -6.39 15.46 -6.55
N GLY A 124 -7.38 16.30 -6.28
CA GLY A 124 -7.74 17.43 -7.11
C GLY A 124 -6.92 18.67 -6.77
N LYS A 125 -7.51 19.85 -7.04
CA LYS A 125 -6.83 21.13 -6.88
C LYS A 125 -6.39 21.38 -5.44
N LYS A 126 -5.23 22.00 -5.28
CA LYS A 126 -4.79 22.56 -4.00
C LYS A 126 -5.80 23.59 -3.48
N ARG A 127 -6.13 23.47 -2.19
CA ARG A 127 -6.84 24.45 -1.35
C ARG A 127 -5.94 24.84 -0.16
N PHE A 128 -6.44 25.72 0.68
CA PHE A 128 -5.70 26.24 1.83
C PHE A 128 -6.60 26.29 3.07
N ALA A 129 -6.17 25.65 4.14
CA ALA A 129 -6.75 25.84 5.47
C ALA A 129 -5.99 26.97 6.18
N ARG A 130 -6.70 27.85 6.88
CA ARG A 130 -6.13 29.08 7.48
C ARG A 130 -6.52 29.20 8.95
N GLN A 131 -5.56 29.56 9.79
CA GLN A 131 -5.78 29.85 11.20
C GLN A 131 -4.74 30.88 11.66
N ASN A 132 -5.16 31.96 12.34
CA ASN A 132 -4.25 32.94 12.97
C ASN A 132 -3.09 33.43 12.08
N ASN A 133 -3.39 33.82 10.83
CA ASN A 133 -2.43 34.21 9.78
C ASN A 133 -1.48 33.11 9.27
N GLU A 134 -1.60 31.90 9.78
CA GLU A 134 -0.91 30.73 9.26
C GLU A 134 -1.79 30.02 8.22
N THR A 135 -1.14 29.34 7.29
CA THR A 135 -1.82 28.61 6.22
C THR A 135 -1.14 27.26 6.04
N VAL A 136 -1.95 26.22 5.87
CA VAL A 136 -1.50 24.88 5.49
C VAL A 136 -2.19 24.45 4.22
N ILE A 137 -1.53 23.59 3.47
CA ILE A 137 -2.08 23.02 2.25
C ILE A 137 -3.23 22.09 2.62
N ALA A 138 -4.30 22.16 1.84
CA ALA A 138 -5.34 21.16 1.82
C ALA A 138 -5.56 20.69 0.37
N TRP A 139 -6.07 19.48 0.19
CA TRP A 139 -6.32 18.90 -1.13
C TRP A 139 -7.79 18.62 -1.32
N ASN A 140 -8.33 18.94 -2.49
CA ASN A 140 -9.62 18.39 -2.89
C ASN A 140 -9.45 16.88 -3.11
N LEU A 141 -10.34 16.09 -2.55
CA LEU A 141 -10.43 14.66 -2.81
C LEU A 141 -11.48 14.45 -3.88
N LEU A 142 -11.13 13.79 -4.98
CA LEU A 142 -12.07 13.39 -6.02
C LEU A 142 -12.22 11.87 -5.94
N ILE A 143 -13.40 11.40 -5.53
CA ILE A 143 -13.65 9.97 -5.38
C ILE A 143 -13.98 9.37 -6.74
N ASN A 144 -13.41 8.19 -7.03
CA ASN A 144 -13.69 7.50 -8.28
C ASN A 144 -15.15 7.02 -8.29
N GLU A 145 -15.86 7.18 -9.40
CA GLU A 145 -17.30 6.82 -9.50
C GLU A 145 -17.60 5.30 -9.38
N GLY A 146 -16.58 4.47 -9.10
CA GLY A 146 -16.66 3.02 -9.14
C GLY A 146 -16.66 2.48 -10.58
N ASP A 147 -16.26 1.23 -10.75
CA ASP A 147 -16.33 0.57 -12.05
C ASP A 147 -17.50 -0.42 -12.04
N VAL A 148 -18.44 -0.23 -12.97
CA VAL A 148 -19.61 -1.10 -13.17
C VAL A 148 -19.20 -2.56 -13.40
N ALA A 149 -17.99 -2.80 -13.93
CA ALA A 149 -17.42 -4.13 -14.13
C ALA A 149 -16.97 -4.82 -12.83
N THR A 150 -16.70 -4.08 -11.74
CA THR A 150 -16.19 -4.61 -10.46
C THR A 150 -17.29 -4.93 -9.44
N ALA A 151 -18.57 -4.70 -9.78
CA ALA A 151 -19.69 -4.75 -8.85
C ALA A 151 -19.53 -3.90 -7.55
N ARG A 152 -18.47 -3.07 -7.46
CA ARG A 152 -18.34 -2.05 -6.42
C ARG A 152 -19.36 -0.97 -6.74
N LEU A 153 -20.37 -0.84 -5.87
CA LEU A 153 -21.28 0.30 -5.86
C LEU A 153 -20.48 1.60 -5.91
N ARG A 154 -21.09 2.68 -6.44
CA ARG A 154 -20.48 4.02 -6.49
C ARG A 154 -19.72 4.31 -5.21
N GLN A 155 -18.39 4.38 -5.30
CA GLN A 155 -17.56 4.68 -4.14
C GLN A 155 -17.84 6.11 -3.71
N ARG A 156 -17.92 6.33 -2.40
CA ARG A 156 -18.14 7.66 -1.84
C ARG A 156 -17.60 7.72 -0.43
N LEU A 157 -17.14 8.89 -0.01
CA LEU A 157 -16.95 9.18 1.40
C LEU A 157 -18.30 9.09 2.11
N ARG A 158 -18.27 8.64 3.36
CA ARG A 158 -19.45 8.51 4.20
C ARG A 158 -19.22 9.20 5.54
N GLN A 159 -20.32 9.51 6.22
CA GLN A 159 -20.23 9.96 7.60
C GLN A 159 -19.48 8.92 8.46
N GLY A 160 -18.45 9.38 9.16
CA GLY A 160 -17.49 8.56 9.91
C GLY A 160 -16.07 8.54 9.33
N TYR A 161 -15.89 8.91 8.05
CA TYR A 161 -14.56 9.01 7.42
C TYR A 161 -13.73 10.20 7.94
N SER A 162 -14.32 11.14 8.68
CA SER A 162 -13.59 12.24 9.31
C SER A 162 -12.43 11.71 10.14
N GLY A 163 -11.23 12.20 9.86
CA GLY A 163 -9.97 11.79 10.48
C GLY A 163 -9.27 10.61 9.80
N ALA A 164 -9.85 10.05 8.73
CA ALA A 164 -9.23 8.97 7.97
C ALA A 164 -7.96 9.41 7.23
N PRO A 165 -6.94 8.55 7.13
CA PRO A 165 -5.72 8.85 6.40
C PRO A 165 -5.97 8.81 4.89
N VAL A 166 -5.57 9.86 4.20
CA VAL A 166 -5.42 9.86 2.73
C VAL A 166 -4.02 9.39 2.40
N VAL A 167 -3.89 8.19 1.85
CA VAL A 167 -2.59 7.56 1.58
C VAL A 167 -2.29 7.43 0.10
N ASP A 168 -1.01 7.46 -0.25
CA ASP A 168 -0.59 7.08 -1.60
C ASP A 168 -0.63 5.56 -1.82
N LEU A 169 -0.21 5.12 -3.01
CA LEU A 169 -0.15 3.70 -3.36
C LEU A 169 0.89 2.91 -2.54
N SER A 170 1.74 3.60 -1.77
CA SER A 170 2.73 3.02 -0.85
C SER A 170 2.32 3.14 0.62
N ASP A 171 1.02 3.39 0.91
CA ASP A 171 0.47 3.56 2.26
C ASP A 171 1.14 4.69 3.08
N ARG A 172 1.69 5.71 2.42
CA ARG A 172 2.20 6.92 3.10
C ARG A 172 1.10 7.95 3.19
N VAL A 173 0.94 8.56 4.37
CA VAL A 173 -0.15 9.52 4.63
C VAL A 173 0.21 10.89 4.08
N LEU A 174 -0.57 11.33 3.10
CA LEU A 174 -0.46 12.62 2.43
C LEU A 174 -1.25 13.71 3.18
N GLY A 175 -2.35 13.31 3.82
CA GLY A 175 -3.23 14.20 4.54
C GLY A 175 -4.29 13.43 5.31
N ILE A 176 -5.13 14.17 6.02
CA ILE A 176 -6.19 13.64 6.86
C ILE A 176 -7.50 14.19 6.32
N ALA A 177 -8.45 13.31 6.01
CA ALA A 177 -9.75 13.70 5.48
C ALA A 177 -10.61 14.37 6.56
N THR A 178 -11.23 15.51 6.22
CA THR A 178 -12.03 16.28 7.19
C THR A 178 -13.49 16.34 6.77
N ASN A 179 -13.78 17.07 5.69
CA ASN A 179 -15.13 17.37 5.27
C ASN A 179 -15.46 16.59 4.00
N MET A 180 -16.68 16.08 3.98
CA MET A 180 -17.29 15.53 2.78
C MET A 180 -18.04 16.64 2.04
N GLU A 181 -17.91 16.65 0.72
CA GLU A 181 -18.64 17.53 -0.19
C GLU A 181 -19.40 16.68 -1.23
N LYS A 182 -20.42 17.24 -1.88
CA LYS A 182 -21.16 16.61 -3.00
C LYS A 182 -21.60 15.15 -2.76
N ASP A 183 -22.29 14.88 -1.64
CA ASP A 183 -22.78 13.54 -1.26
C ASP A 183 -21.68 12.46 -1.22
N GLY A 184 -20.45 12.84 -0.90
CA GLY A 184 -19.33 11.91 -0.78
C GLY A 184 -18.55 11.67 -2.04
N ALA A 185 -18.92 12.29 -3.17
CA ALA A 185 -18.12 12.28 -4.38
C ALA A 185 -16.84 13.13 -4.24
N GLU A 186 -16.85 14.12 -3.34
CA GLU A 186 -15.70 14.95 -3.06
C GLU A 186 -15.45 15.07 -1.55
N GLY A 187 -14.25 15.52 -1.19
CA GLY A 187 -13.92 15.87 0.17
C GLY A 187 -12.71 16.78 0.27
N LEU A 188 -12.32 17.09 1.49
CA LEU A 188 -11.12 17.86 1.79
C LEU A 188 -10.16 17.02 2.63
N ALA A 189 -8.87 17.07 2.32
CA ALA A 189 -7.83 16.56 3.20
C ALA A 189 -6.86 17.66 3.61
N ILE A 190 -6.62 17.81 4.91
CA ILE A 190 -5.60 18.72 5.44
C ILE A 190 -4.24 18.02 5.41
N SER A 191 -3.23 18.72 4.93
CA SER A 191 -1.84 18.22 4.90
C SER A 191 -1.35 17.86 6.31
N VAL A 192 -0.56 16.80 6.41
CA VAL A 192 0.12 16.40 7.65
C VAL A 192 1.04 17.50 8.22
N GLU A 193 1.43 18.49 7.41
CA GLU A 193 2.20 19.66 7.86
C GLU A 193 1.51 20.48 8.95
N ALA A 194 0.18 20.45 9.01
CA ALA A 194 -0.60 21.10 10.05
C ALA A 194 -0.27 20.59 11.46
N LEU A 195 0.32 19.39 11.57
CA LEU A 195 0.84 18.86 12.83
C LEU A 195 1.88 19.79 13.47
N ASN A 196 2.72 20.46 12.66
CA ASN A 196 3.70 21.44 13.16
C ASN A 196 3.05 22.65 13.85
N LYS A 197 1.78 22.92 13.53
CA LYS A 197 1.02 24.05 14.06
C LYS A 197 0.25 23.66 15.31
N ILE A 198 -0.44 22.52 15.27
CA ILE A 198 -1.27 22.08 16.39
C ILE A 198 -0.45 21.42 17.52
N TRP A 199 0.71 20.86 17.20
CA TRP A 199 1.58 20.20 18.19
C TRP A 199 3.05 20.62 18.06
N PRO A 200 3.41 21.89 18.36
CA PRO A 200 4.78 22.38 18.19
C PRO A 200 5.84 21.65 19.04
N GLN A 201 5.42 21.06 20.16
CA GLN A 201 6.27 20.31 21.11
C GLN A 201 6.33 18.81 20.81
N MET A 202 5.97 18.39 19.59
CA MET A 202 6.02 16.98 19.19
C MET A 202 7.44 16.39 19.29
N PRO A 203 7.56 15.06 19.48
CA PRO A 203 8.85 14.37 19.43
C PRO A 203 9.65 14.69 18.15
N VAL A 204 10.97 14.89 18.31
CA VAL A 204 11.89 15.28 17.22
C VAL A 204 11.82 14.32 16.04
N ALA A 205 11.62 13.02 16.28
CA ALA A 205 11.48 12.01 15.24
C ALA A 205 10.32 12.32 14.27
N ILE A 206 9.18 12.80 14.80
CA ILE A 206 8.01 13.18 14.00
C ILE A 206 8.31 14.45 13.19
N SER A 207 8.91 15.46 13.81
CA SER A 207 9.29 16.69 13.12
C SER A 207 10.31 16.43 11.99
N GLN A 208 11.27 15.51 12.22
CA GLN A 208 12.21 15.09 11.19
C GLN A 208 11.50 14.39 10.03
N GLN A 209 10.56 13.48 10.33
CA GLN A 209 9.77 12.79 9.32
C GLN A 209 8.97 13.75 8.42
N LEU A 210 8.36 14.79 8.99
CA LEU A 210 7.63 15.81 8.23
C LEU A 210 8.54 16.69 7.35
N LYS A 211 9.83 16.80 7.70
CA LYS A 211 10.84 17.55 6.91
C LYS A 211 11.42 16.71 5.77
N LEU A 212 11.20 15.39 5.77
CA LEU A 212 11.66 14.53 4.67
C LEU A 212 10.82 14.83 3.44
N LYS A 213 11.50 15.28 2.37
CA LYS A 213 10.88 15.33 1.05
C LYS A 213 10.65 13.89 0.54
N PRO A 214 9.61 13.65 -0.27
CA PRO A 214 9.38 12.35 -0.90
C PRO A 214 10.58 11.82 -1.68
N GLU A 215 11.34 12.72 -2.28
CA GLU A 215 12.57 12.48 -3.05
C GLU A 215 13.76 12.10 -2.16
N SER A 216 13.72 12.45 -0.87
CA SER A 216 14.76 12.16 0.13
C SER A 216 14.49 10.89 0.95
N LEU A 217 13.29 10.32 0.84
CA LEU A 217 13.06 8.94 1.25
C LEU A 217 13.84 8.06 0.29
N PRO A 218 14.54 7.00 0.75
CA PRO A 218 15.45 6.24 -0.11
C PRO A 218 14.70 5.80 -1.37
N GLU A 219 15.03 6.47 -2.47
CA GLU A 219 14.65 6.03 -3.79
C GLU A 219 15.34 4.69 -4.01
N VAL A 220 14.68 3.74 -4.67
CA VAL A 220 15.38 2.51 -5.03
C VAL A 220 16.44 2.94 -6.03
N GLU A 221 17.69 2.98 -5.59
CA GLU A 221 18.82 3.32 -6.43
C GLU A 221 18.87 2.28 -7.54
N LEU A 222 18.85 2.73 -8.80
CA LEU A 222 18.87 1.85 -9.97
C LEU A 222 20.28 1.32 -10.22
N LYS A 223 20.82 0.56 -9.26
CA LYS A 223 22.15 -0.01 -9.32
C LYS A 223 22.16 -1.27 -10.16
N SER A 224 23.23 -1.46 -10.90
CA SER A 224 23.52 -2.66 -11.69
C SER A 224 25.02 -2.89 -11.68
N ASP A 225 25.46 -4.12 -11.44
CA ASP A 225 26.87 -4.51 -11.53
C ASP A 225 27.31 -4.65 -13.00
N VAL A 226 26.35 -4.79 -13.92
CA VAL A 226 26.57 -5.03 -15.37
C VAL A 226 26.05 -3.90 -16.27
N GLY A 227 25.57 -2.81 -15.69
CA GLY A 227 25.07 -1.64 -16.44
C GLY A 227 23.69 -1.83 -17.10
N CYS A 228 22.84 -2.71 -16.55
CA CYS A 228 21.45 -2.84 -16.98
C CYS A 228 20.65 -1.57 -16.61
N ASP A 229 19.86 -1.05 -17.56
CA ASP A 229 18.97 0.09 -17.34
C ASP A 229 17.60 -0.36 -16.84
N TYR A 230 17.29 -0.01 -15.59
CA TYR A 230 16.01 -0.32 -14.93
C TYR A 230 14.98 0.81 -15.02
N THR A 231 15.27 1.90 -15.73
CA THR A 231 14.40 3.08 -15.80
C THR A 231 13.04 2.73 -16.38
N LYS A 232 13.00 1.88 -17.42
CA LYS A 232 11.75 1.41 -18.03
C LYS A 232 10.94 0.54 -17.06
N LEU A 233 11.59 -0.38 -16.35
CA LEU A 233 10.95 -1.22 -15.33
C LEU A 233 10.33 -0.38 -14.22
N LYS A 234 11.11 0.55 -13.64
CA LYS A 234 10.65 1.50 -12.62
C LYS A 234 9.42 2.27 -13.08
N ARG A 235 9.44 2.82 -14.30
CA ARG A 235 8.33 3.57 -14.87
C ARG A 235 7.06 2.70 -14.98
N LEU A 236 7.17 1.51 -15.57
CA LEU A 236 6.02 0.61 -15.73
C LEU A 236 5.40 0.19 -14.39
N LEU A 237 6.25 -0.10 -13.40
CA LEU A 237 5.82 -0.42 -12.04
C LEU A 237 5.11 0.77 -11.36
N SER A 238 5.67 1.98 -11.50
CA SER A 238 5.05 3.20 -10.94
C SER A 238 3.70 3.55 -11.57
N GLU A 239 3.48 3.16 -12.82
CA GLU A 239 2.22 3.33 -13.55
C GLU A 239 1.21 2.20 -13.25
N GLY A 240 1.60 1.17 -12.49
CA GLY A 240 0.76 -0.02 -12.23
C GLY A 240 0.56 -0.92 -13.46
N LYS A 241 1.45 -0.84 -14.45
CA LYS A 241 1.42 -1.67 -15.67
C LYS A 241 2.10 -3.01 -15.42
N TRP A 242 1.47 -3.86 -14.62
CA TRP A 242 2.09 -5.08 -14.08
C TRP A 242 2.51 -6.08 -15.15
N LYS A 243 1.70 -6.25 -16.20
CA LYS A 243 2.00 -7.19 -17.29
C LYS A 243 3.24 -6.77 -18.05
N GLU A 244 3.32 -5.51 -18.42
CA GLU A 244 4.45 -4.92 -19.14
C GLU A 244 5.70 -4.83 -18.25
N ALA A 245 5.53 -4.56 -16.95
CA ALA A 245 6.62 -4.60 -15.98
C ALA A 245 7.20 -6.01 -15.83
N ASP A 246 6.36 -7.04 -15.91
CA ASP A 246 6.80 -8.44 -15.88
C ASP A 246 7.59 -8.84 -17.11
N GLU A 247 7.11 -8.47 -18.30
CA GLU A 247 7.86 -8.62 -19.57
C GLU A 247 9.22 -7.91 -19.51
N GLU A 248 9.22 -6.68 -19.00
CA GLU A 248 10.45 -5.90 -18.85
C GLU A 248 11.40 -6.52 -17.82
N THR A 249 10.86 -7.14 -16.76
CA THR A 249 11.66 -7.86 -15.77
C THR A 249 12.37 -9.05 -16.41
N ALA A 250 11.67 -9.86 -17.20
CA ALA A 250 12.26 -10.99 -17.93
C ALA A 250 13.38 -10.51 -18.88
N ARG A 251 13.13 -9.43 -19.63
CA ARG A 251 14.13 -8.80 -20.50
C ARG A 251 15.37 -8.33 -19.73
N CYS A 252 15.19 -7.64 -18.61
CA CYS A 252 16.29 -7.21 -17.75
C CYS A 252 17.09 -8.40 -17.21
N MET A 253 16.44 -9.46 -16.73
CA MET A 253 17.13 -10.62 -16.19
C MET A 253 17.96 -11.35 -17.26
N LEU A 254 17.46 -11.47 -18.49
CA LEU A 254 18.21 -12.03 -19.61
C LEU A 254 19.42 -11.15 -19.96
N GLN A 255 19.25 -9.83 -20.02
CA GLN A 255 20.34 -8.90 -20.26
C GLN A 255 21.42 -9.01 -19.18
N VAL A 256 21.03 -9.09 -17.91
CA VAL A 256 21.97 -9.18 -16.78
C VAL A 256 22.77 -10.48 -16.83
N ALA A 257 22.13 -11.59 -17.20
CA ALA A 257 22.80 -12.88 -17.36
C ALA A 257 23.60 -13.00 -18.68
N GLY A 258 23.55 -11.99 -19.56
CA GLY A 258 24.19 -12.06 -20.88
C GLY A 258 23.54 -13.10 -21.81
N ARG A 259 22.21 -13.26 -21.73
CA ARG A 259 21.44 -14.28 -22.46
C ARG A 259 20.38 -13.64 -23.34
N GLU A 260 20.03 -14.33 -24.42
CA GLU A 260 19.03 -13.84 -25.38
C GLU A 260 17.67 -14.55 -25.22
N GLU A 261 17.67 -15.85 -24.92
CA GLU A 261 16.44 -16.66 -24.97
C GLU A 261 16.01 -17.22 -23.60
N ALA A 262 16.96 -17.71 -22.80
CA ALA A 262 16.63 -18.41 -21.57
C ALA A 262 17.67 -18.26 -20.47
N LEU A 263 17.22 -18.30 -19.21
CA LEU A 263 18.05 -18.50 -18.02
C LEU A 263 18.08 -19.98 -17.64
N TYR A 264 19.27 -20.48 -17.35
CA TYR A 264 19.52 -21.79 -16.76
C TYR A 264 19.81 -21.67 -15.26
N GLU A 265 19.92 -22.80 -14.58
CA GLU A 265 20.18 -22.79 -13.13
C GLU A 265 21.52 -22.11 -12.81
N GLU A 266 22.55 -22.34 -13.63
CA GLU A 266 23.87 -21.73 -13.43
C GLU A 266 23.83 -20.21 -13.61
N ASP A 267 22.99 -19.70 -14.52
CA ASP A 267 22.81 -18.26 -14.73
C ASP A 267 22.18 -17.60 -13.49
N ILE A 268 21.25 -18.29 -12.83
CA ILE A 268 20.56 -17.81 -11.62
C ILE A 268 21.49 -17.87 -10.40
N GLU A 269 22.28 -18.93 -10.28
CA GLU A 269 23.24 -19.10 -9.18
C GLU A 269 24.35 -18.04 -9.20
N ASN A 270 24.72 -17.57 -10.40
CA ASN A 270 25.72 -16.53 -10.61
C ASN A 270 25.11 -15.14 -10.85
N PHE A 271 23.80 -14.99 -10.67
CA PHE A 271 23.12 -13.74 -10.98
C PHE A 271 23.65 -12.61 -10.06
N PRO A 272 24.06 -11.46 -10.62
CA PRO A 272 24.58 -10.35 -9.83
C PRO A 272 23.61 -9.90 -8.73
N CYS A 273 24.14 -9.81 -7.51
CA CYS A 273 23.33 -9.58 -6.32
C CYS A 273 22.72 -8.18 -6.32
N THR A 274 23.47 -7.19 -6.82
CA THR A 274 22.98 -5.81 -6.94
C THR A 274 21.77 -5.74 -7.86
N ASP A 275 21.85 -6.36 -9.03
CA ASP A 275 20.80 -6.40 -10.05
C ASP A 275 19.54 -7.10 -9.52
N LEU A 276 19.69 -8.26 -8.88
CA LEU A 276 18.55 -8.99 -8.31
C LEU A 276 17.85 -8.18 -7.21
N ARG A 277 18.63 -7.51 -6.35
CA ARG A 277 18.07 -6.62 -5.30
C ARG A 277 17.36 -5.41 -5.90
N THR A 278 17.91 -4.80 -6.95
CA THR A 278 17.28 -3.65 -7.62
C THR A 278 15.92 -4.05 -8.19
N ILE A 279 15.86 -5.19 -8.91
CA ILE A 279 14.60 -5.70 -9.47
C ILE A 279 13.58 -5.99 -8.35
N ASP A 280 13.99 -6.72 -7.31
CA ASP A 280 13.10 -7.07 -6.20
C ASP A 280 12.58 -5.84 -5.46
N GLN A 281 13.45 -4.89 -5.13
CA GLN A 281 13.08 -3.66 -4.43
C GLN A 281 12.11 -2.80 -5.24
N LEU A 282 12.27 -2.73 -6.56
CA LEU A 282 11.32 -2.05 -7.43
C LEU A 282 9.94 -2.72 -7.35
N TRP A 283 9.88 -4.04 -7.52
CA TRP A 283 8.62 -4.78 -7.40
C TRP A 283 7.97 -4.60 -6.04
N VAL A 284 8.70 -4.81 -4.95
CA VAL A 284 8.21 -4.67 -3.58
C VAL A 284 7.73 -3.24 -3.33
N LYS A 285 8.47 -2.22 -3.76
CA LYS A 285 8.10 -0.82 -3.53
C LYS A 285 6.79 -0.45 -4.22
N TYR A 286 6.71 -0.70 -5.52
CA TYR A 286 5.57 -0.24 -6.32
C TYR A 286 4.33 -1.11 -6.17
N SER A 287 4.49 -2.39 -5.83
CA SER A 287 3.37 -3.28 -5.50
C SER A 287 2.89 -3.18 -4.04
N ASN A 288 3.51 -2.30 -3.24
CA ASN A 288 3.27 -2.21 -1.81
C ASN A 288 3.45 -3.56 -1.11
N GLY A 289 4.59 -4.20 -1.32
CA GLY A 289 4.95 -5.49 -0.70
C GLY A 289 4.15 -6.70 -1.17
N LYS A 290 3.27 -6.55 -2.16
CA LYS A 290 2.47 -7.66 -2.71
C LYS A 290 3.27 -8.55 -3.65
N PHE A 291 4.17 -7.97 -4.43
CA PHE A 291 4.92 -8.63 -5.50
C PHE A 291 6.43 -8.48 -5.28
N GLY A 292 7.19 -9.37 -5.88
CA GLY A 292 8.65 -9.45 -5.74
C GLY A 292 9.12 -10.87 -5.46
N PHE A 293 10.36 -11.15 -5.84
CA PHE A 293 11.00 -12.44 -5.60
C PHE A 293 11.20 -12.72 -4.10
N SER A 294 11.44 -11.69 -3.28
CA SER A 294 11.55 -11.84 -1.81
C SER A 294 10.21 -12.17 -1.17
N VAL A 295 9.09 -11.70 -1.74
CA VAL A 295 7.74 -12.07 -1.32
C VAL A 295 7.47 -13.53 -1.68
N GLN A 296 7.76 -13.93 -2.92
CA GLN A 296 7.67 -15.31 -3.38
C GLN A 296 8.53 -16.25 -2.55
N LYS A 297 9.77 -15.86 -2.22
CA LYS A 297 10.69 -16.63 -1.38
C LYS A 297 10.09 -16.94 -0.03
N LYS A 298 9.53 -15.94 0.66
CA LYS A 298 8.87 -16.13 1.96
C LYS A 298 7.71 -17.11 1.88
N ILE A 299 6.88 -17.00 0.83
CA ILE A 299 5.75 -17.92 0.61
C ILE A 299 6.27 -19.34 0.35
N TYR A 300 7.24 -19.50 -0.56
CA TYR A 300 7.83 -20.78 -0.91
C TYR A 300 8.44 -21.48 0.31
N GLN A 301 9.22 -20.77 1.12
CA GLN A 301 9.81 -21.28 2.35
C GLN A 301 8.75 -21.66 3.40
N SER A 302 7.68 -20.87 3.54
CA SER A 302 6.58 -21.20 4.47
C SER A 302 5.88 -22.52 4.15
N LEU A 303 5.99 -22.98 2.90
CA LEU A 303 5.44 -24.25 2.42
C LEU A 303 6.47 -25.40 2.47
N GLY A 304 7.65 -25.17 3.07
CA GLY A 304 8.75 -26.14 3.11
C GLY A 304 9.65 -26.11 1.88
N GLY A 305 9.58 -25.05 1.07
CA GLY A 305 10.40 -24.88 -0.13
C GLY A 305 11.89 -24.79 0.17
N THR A 306 12.69 -25.49 -0.63
CA THR A 306 14.15 -25.49 -0.53
C THR A 306 14.78 -25.33 -1.91
N ARG A 307 16.11 -25.26 -2.00
CA ARG A 307 16.83 -25.28 -3.29
C ARG A 307 16.48 -26.50 -4.14
N LYS A 308 16.24 -27.65 -3.50
CA LYS A 308 15.87 -28.89 -4.18
C LYS A 308 14.40 -28.82 -4.57
N TYR A 309 14.14 -29.08 -5.85
CA TYR A 309 12.77 -29.14 -6.36
C TYR A 309 11.99 -30.26 -5.68
N ASP A 310 10.92 -29.87 -4.99
CA ASP A 310 9.86 -30.77 -4.53
C ASP A 310 8.58 -30.41 -5.28
N LYS A 311 8.03 -31.39 -6.02
CA LYS A 311 6.85 -31.20 -6.85
C LYS A 311 5.63 -30.75 -6.03
N LYS A 312 5.39 -31.36 -4.86
CA LYS A 312 4.21 -31.06 -4.03
C LYS A 312 4.31 -29.65 -3.45
N VAL A 313 5.51 -29.27 -2.99
CA VAL A 313 5.75 -27.92 -2.47
C VAL A 313 5.61 -26.88 -3.56
N PHE A 314 6.12 -27.15 -4.77
CA PHE A 314 6.01 -26.21 -5.89
C PHE A 314 4.57 -26.05 -6.40
N GLU A 315 3.78 -27.13 -6.43
CA GLU A 315 2.34 -27.06 -6.72
C GLU A 315 1.58 -26.27 -5.65
N ALA A 316 1.86 -26.50 -4.36
CA ALA A 316 1.27 -25.71 -3.28
C ALA A 316 1.63 -24.22 -3.38
N PHE A 317 2.89 -23.92 -3.74
CA PHE A 317 3.35 -22.58 -4.00
C PHE A 317 2.61 -21.93 -5.17
N GLY A 318 2.53 -22.60 -6.31
CA GLY A 318 1.78 -22.14 -7.49
C GLY A 318 0.31 -21.83 -7.17
N ASN A 319 -0.37 -22.68 -6.39
CA ASN A 319 -1.72 -22.39 -5.93
C ASN A 319 -1.78 -21.14 -5.02
N LYS A 320 -0.80 -20.98 -4.13
CA LYS A 320 -0.77 -19.88 -3.17
C LYS A 320 -0.53 -18.52 -3.83
N VAL A 321 0.32 -18.47 -4.86
CA VAL A 321 0.63 -17.24 -5.61
C VAL A 321 -0.28 -17.02 -6.82
N GLY A 322 -1.23 -17.94 -7.09
CA GLY A 322 -2.23 -17.78 -8.14
C GLY A 322 -1.78 -18.24 -9.55
N TRP A 323 -0.73 -19.03 -9.66
CA TRP A 323 -0.25 -19.61 -10.94
C TRP A 323 -0.90 -20.95 -11.30
N CYS A 324 -1.53 -21.62 -10.32
CA CYS A 324 -2.20 -22.90 -10.48
C CYS A 324 -3.59 -22.84 -9.85
N GLN A 325 -4.59 -23.45 -10.49
CA GLN A 325 -5.95 -23.59 -9.97
C GLN A 325 -6.43 -25.02 -10.19
N GLY A 326 -6.85 -25.69 -9.13
CA GLY A 326 -7.40 -27.05 -9.22
C GLY A 326 -6.38 -28.12 -9.69
N GLY A 327 -5.08 -27.83 -9.58
CA GLY A 327 -4.01 -28.73 -10.06
C GLY A 327 -3.57 -28.47 -11.50
N GLU A 328 -4.19 -27.52 -12.20
CA GLU A 328 -3.80 -27.10 -13.54
C GLU A 328 -3.08 -25.74 -13.51
N TRP A 329 -1.93 -25.68 -14.17
CA TRP A 329 -1.18 -24.42 -14.34
C TRP A 329 -1.90 -23.54 -15.38
N LEU A 330 -2.06 -22.26 -15.07
CA LEU A 330 -2.85 -21.32 -15.88
C LEU A 330 -2.08 -20.79 -17.10
N TYR A 331 -2.34 -21.30 -18.31
CA TYR A 331 -1.61 -20.94 -19.53
C TYR A 331 -2.09 -19.63 -20.20
N GLY A 332 -1.17 -18.70 -20.52
CA GLY A 332 -1.44 -17.52 -21.35
C GLY A 332 -2.05 -16.31 -20.63
N ASP A 333 -2.60 -15.36 -21.41
CA ASP A 333 -3.13 -14.03 -20.99
C ASP A 333 -4.33 -14.05 -20.02
N TYR A 334 -4.58 -15.18 -19.35
CA TYR A 334 -5.48 -15.27 -18.20
C TYR A 334 -4.85 -14.55 -17.00
N LEU A 335 -4.92 -13.22 -17.03
CA LEU A 335 -4.93 -12.43 -15.82
C LEU A 335 -6.34 -12.57 -15.26
N PRO A 336 -6.59 -13.38 -14.21
CA PRO A 336 -7.81 -13.18 -13.44
C PRO A 336 -7.91 -11.69 -13.11
N ASN A 337 -9.11 -11.13 -13.23
CA ASN A 337 -9.40 -9.72 -13.05
C ASN A 337 -8.50 -9.14 -11.95
N LEU A 338 -7.67 -8.14 -12.29
CA LEU A 338 -6.44 -7.74 -11.58
C LEU A 338 -6.65 -7.18 -10.15
N ASP A 339 -7.84 -7.39 -9.59
CA ASP A 339 -8.19 -7.36 -8.16
C ASP A 339 -7.51 -8.50 -7.36
N THR A 340 -6.40 -9.06 -7.86
CA THR A 340 -5.79 -10.30 -7.38
C THR A 340 -5.38 -10.22 -5.91
N HIS A 341 -6.11 -10.94 -5.07
CA HIS A 341 -5.80 -11.23 -3.67
C HIS A 341 -4.52 -12.10 -3.50
N TYR A 342 -3.81 -12.42 -4.59
CA TYR A 342 -2.68 -13.35 -4.59
C TYR A 342 -1.37 -12.61 -4.35
N MET A 343 -0.83 -12.74 -3.13
CA MET A 343 0.52 -12.31 -2.79
C MET A 343 1.55 -13.12 -3.60
N GLY A 344 2.56 -12.45 -4.15
CA GLY A 344 3.65 -13.08 -4.90
C GLY A 344 3.30 -13.49 -6.33
N TYR A 345 2.15 -13.07 -6.88
CA TYR A 345 1.77 -13.41 -8.27
C TYR A 345 2.80 -12.91 -9.29
N PHE A 346 3.33 -11.70 -9.08
CA PHE A 346 4.41 -11.15 -9.88
C PHE A 346 5.72 -11.03 -9.09
N PRO A 347 6.87 -10.98 -9.79
CA PRO A 347 7.03 -11.30 -11.21
C PRO A 347 6.86 -12.80 -11.52
N GLY A 348 6.28 -13.19 -12.66
CA GLY A 348 5.97 -14.61 -12.92
C GLY A 348 5.23 -15.02 -14.20
N ARG A 349 5.03 -14.15 -15.20
CA ARG A 349 4.16 -14.43 -16.36
C ARG A 349 4.60 -15.60 -17.25
N GLU A 350 5.89 -15.94 -17.31
CA GLU A 350 6.36 -17.05 -18.18
C GLU A 350 6.30 -18.44 -17.53
N VAL A 351 5.49 -18.61 -16.47
CA VAL A 351 5.33 -19.90 -15.77
C VAL A 351 4.57 -20.95 -16.61
N VAL A 352 3.98 -20.54 -17.75
CA VAL A 352 2.87 -21.33 -18.32
C VAL A 352 2.88 -21.23 -19.86
N GLY A 353 3.62 -22.16 -20.49
CA GLY A 353 3.79 -22.30 -21.95
C GLY A 353 2.56 -22.75 -22.75
N GLY A 354 2.09 -21.92 -23.67
CA GLY A 354 1.03 -22.28 -24.63
C GLY A 354 1.47 -23.34 -25.66
N PRO A 355 0.52 -23.98 -26.37
CA PRO A 355 0.82 -25.07 -27.28
C PRO A 355 1.66 -24.61 -28.48
N MET A 356 2.60 -25.46 -28.90
CA MET A 356 3.40 -25.29 -30.11
C MET A 356 2.49 -25.10 -31.33
N GLY A 357 2.34 -23.85 -31.79
CA GLY A 357 1.62 -23.50 -33.00
C GLY A 357 2.11 -22.16 -33.55
N GLU A 358 2.94 -22.27 -34.60
CA GLU A 358 3.27 -21.24 -35.60
C GLU A 358 3.99 -19.93 -35.18
N ARG A 359 5.32 -19.98 -35.35
CA ARG A 359 6.19 -18.95 -35.97
C ARG A 359 5.95 -17.49 -35.54
N THR A 360 6.43 -17.14 -34.36
CA THR A 360 7.04 -15.82 -34.14
C THR A 360 8.40 -16.02 -33.46
N ALA A 361 9.43 -15.38 -34.02
CA ALA A 361 10.81 -15.48 -33.58
C ALA A 361 11.00 -14.72 -32.26
N GLY A 362 11.68 -15.34 -31.29
CA GLY A 362 11.92 -14.80 -29.94
C GLY A 362 11.37 -15.73 -28.86
N ARG A 363 12.05 -16.86 -28.64
CA ARG A 363 11.70 -17.81 -27.58
C ARG A 363 12.20 -17.27 -26.24
N PHE A 364 11.29 -17.04 -25.31
CA PHE A 364 11.56 -16.67 -23.93
C PHE A 364 11.05 -17.74 -22.96
N ILE A 365 11.46 -17.67 -21.70
CA ILE A 365 11.92 -18.78 -20.90
C ILE A 365 10.79 -19.77 -20.50
N VAL A 366 10.99 -21.08 -20.70
CA VAL A 366 10.00 -22.12 -20.33
C VAL A 366 10.14 -22.51 -18.84
N TRP A 367 9.15 -22.20 -18.00
CA TRP A 367 9.13 -22.49 -16.55
C TRP A 367 7.96 -23.38 -16.07
N GLY A 368 7.30 -24.13 -16.97
CA GLY A 368 6.24 -25.09 -16.63
C GLY A 368 6.73 -26.54 -16.62
N SER A 369 6.58 -27.23 -15.48
CA SER A 369 6.96 -28.62 -15.16
C SER A 369 8.47 -28.92 -15.00
N GLY A 370 8.81 -29.66 -13.94
CA GLY A 370 10.11 -30.30 -13.66
C GLY A 370 11.34 -29.37 -13.61
N LEU A 371 11.75 -28.85 -14.76
CA LEU A 371 12.88 -27.94 -14.94
C LEU A 371 12.57 -26.52 -14.45
N GLY A 372 11.33 -26.02 -14.65
CA GLY A 372 10.92 -24.70 -14.18
C GLY A 372 10.99 -24.56 -12.65
N GLY A 373 10.57 -25.60 -11.93
CA GLY A 373 10.60 -25.59 -10.47
C GLY A 373 12.01 -25.67 -9.87
N ARG A 374 12.99 -26.27 -10.57
CA ARG A 374 14.39 -26.27 -10.09
C ARG A 374 15.01 -24.88 -10.19
N ARG A 375 14.77 -24.19 -11.30
CA ARG A 375 15.27 -22.83 -11.49
C ARG A 375 14.59 -21.83 -10.54
N TRP A 376 13.30 -22.00 -10.24
CA TRP A 376 12.63 -21.24 -9.16
C TRP A 376 13.21 -21.58 -7.79
N GLY A 377 13.48 -22.85 -7.52
CA GLY A 377 14.23 -23.26 -6.32
C GLY A 377 15.59 -22.58 -6.24
N ALA A 378 16.27 -22.35 -7.37
CA ALA A 378 17.54 -21.61 -7.45
C ALA A 378 17.35 -20.15 -7.06
N LEU A 379 16.41 -19.48 -7.72
CA LEU A 379 16.14 -18.08 -7.51
C LEU A 379 15.69 -17.82 -6.06
N LEU A 380 14.67 -18.54 -5.58
CA LEU A 380 14.13 -18.35 -4.24
C LEU A 380 15.07 -18.86 -3.13
N SER A 381 16.14 -19.59 -3.46
CA SER A 381 17.21 -19.92 -2.51
C SER A 381 18.45 -19.05 -2.66
N HIS A 382 18.44 -18.10 -3.59
CA HIS A 382 19.54 -17.16 -3.77
C HIS A 382 19.74 -16.36 -2.46
N LYS A 383 21.00 -16.21 -2.07
CA LYS A 383 21.41 -15.69 -0.75
C LYS A 383 21.05 -14.22 -0.51
N ASP A 384 20.83 -13.47 -1.59
CA ASP A 384 20.56 -12.02 -1.60
C ASP A 384 19.09 -11.64 -1.80
N LEU A 385 18.19 -12.63 -1.86
CA LEU A 385 16.75 -12.47 -1.67
C LEU A 385 16.38 -12.77 -0.22
#